data_AF-A0A7V2U746-F1
#
_entry.id   AF-A0A7V2U746-F1
#
_cell.length_a   1.000
_cell.length_b   1.000
_cell.length_c   1.000
_cell.angle_alpha   90.00
_cell.angle_beta   90.00
_cell.angle_gamma   90.00
#
_symmetry.space_group_name_H-M   'P 1'
#
loop_
_entity.id
_entity.type
_entity.pdbx_description
1 polymer ?
#
loop_
_entity_poly.entity_id
_entity_poly.type
_entity_poly.pdbx_seq_one_letter_code
_entity_poly.pdbx_strand_id
1 'polypeptide(L)'
;MALNAPATARSLIFAADGYTLSGPSTLTLTNAGSGGAGANAIAVTYANTMAIISCPLTSGQTVTKLDEGALRLEGNTAITGNLNIGGGSVILAGNSVTNVSGNTRVGISYTPSGTQLPTFNGTLTIQDNAVLNTQYIYMGENINSEFPGMVAIVNQTGGTVTTSGVDGEGNGIRIGHWPSETSTYNLSGGTLTIGNNAELALAIDGTGIFNLSGTGVLNTRTFVVNARTGNASGSGTWNVTGGTANIGAGGIINESTGTAYAVNLGGGIIRATAGFSSTLPMTLTGINGDITFDTNGFNVSLTGNLSGAGGLTKTGAGILTLSGTESYTGTTTVNGGILNATGATNFPRDVVVGPGGSLSPATGAFRQLNVGRDYTQNGTLLIELGGPTQGVLYDWLNVTNLATLGGTMDINITTPFPVTAGMYFDILVAAAGITNDLSGVGFNVHGADLGYSLWAFIVPMGGSAEALRLVVAPEPTTMALLGLGALCLWRRQRPPARR
;
A
#
# COMPACT_ATOMS: atom_id res chain seq x y z
N MET A 1 -31.68 -6.56 -40.59
CA MET A 1 -31.32 -6.40 -42.02
C MET A 1 -29.98 -7.11 -42.24
N ALA A 2 -29.85 -7.94 -43.27
CA ALA A 2 -28.59 -8.65 -43.55
C ALA A 2 -27.70 -7.83 -44.51
N LEU A 3 -26.50 -7.46 -44.06
CA LEU A 3 -25.51 -6.73 -44.87
C LEU A 3 -24.71 -7.72 -45.74
N ASN A 4 -25.35 -8.22 -46.80
CA ASN A 4 -24.77 -9.22 -47.71
C ASN A 4 -23.76 -8.62 -48.73
N ALA A 5 -23.16 -7.47 -48.45
CA ALA A 5 -22.17 -6.81 -49.29
C ALA A 5 -21.20 -5.96 -48.44
N PRO A 6 -19.93 -5.77 -48.86
CA PRO A 6 -19.00 -4.87 -48.18
C PRO A 6 -19.51 -3.42 -48.20
N ALA A 7 -19.59 -2.79 -47.03
CA ALA A 7 -20.13 -1.44 -46.87
C ALA A 7 -19.04 -0.42 -46.49
N THR A 8 -18.94 0.67 -47.24
CA THR A 8 -18.08 1.84 -46.96
C THR A 8 -18.95 3.10 -46.80
N ALA A 9 -18.96 3.67 -45.60
CA ALA A 9 -19.59 4.96 -45.26
C ALA A 9 -18.76 5.64 -44.14
N ARG A 10 -19.34 6.31 -43.12
CA ARG A 10 -18.53 7.05 -42.11
C ARG A 10 -18.61 6.80 -40.59
N SER A 11 -19.67 6.34 -39.90
CA SER A 11 -19.65 6.20 -38.41
C SER A 11 -20.79 5.34 -37.81
N LEU A 12 -20.67 4.00 -37.86
CA LEU A 12 -21.78 3.03 -37.66
C LEU A 12 -22.71 3.32 -36.46
N ILE A 13 -23.97 3.67 -36.74
CA ILE A 13 -25.03 3.78 -35.72
C ILE A 13 -25.97 2.58 -35.87
N PHE A 14 -26.12 1.82 -34.78
CA PHE A 14 -27.07 0.73 -34.60
C PHE A 14 -28.36 1.26 -33.96
N ALA A 15 -29.41 1.39 -34.76
CA ALA A 15 -30.76 1.68 -34.27
C ALA A 15 -31.56 0.37 -34.14
N ALA A 16 -31.98 0.05 -32.91
CA ALA A 16 -32.78 -1.09 -32.46
C ALA A 16 -32.18 -2.49 -32.68
N ASP A 17 -32.30 -3.32 -31.64
CA ASP A 17 -32.23 -4.79 -31.66
C ASP A 17 -30.91 -5.46 -32.13
N GLY A 18 -29.95 -5.54 -31.21
CA GLY A 18 -29.05 -6.69 -31.02
C GLY A 18 -28.31 -7.25 -32.25
N TYR A 19 -27.24 -6.58 -32.67
CA TYR A 19 -26.43 -7.00 -33.82
C TYR A 19 -25.23 -7.87 -33.42
N THR A 20 -25.08 -9.03 -34.05
CA THR A 20 -23.88 -9.88 -33.98
C THR A 20 -23.15 -9.83 -35.32
N LEU A 21 -21.86 -9.47 -35.30
CA LEU A 21 -21.00 -9.46 -36.48
C LEU A 21 -20.23 -10.77 -36.58
N SER A 22 -20.67 -11.67 -37.46
CA SER A 22 -20.00 -12.95 -37.76
C SER A 22 -19.52 -13.02 -39.21
N GLY A 23 -18.20 -13.21 -39.40
CA GLY A 23 -17.57 -13.29 -40.71
C GLY A 23 -16.04 -13.39 -40.59
N PRO A 24 -15.34 -13.99 -41.56
CA PRO A 24 -13.92 -14.35 -41.41
C PRO A 24 -12.91 -13.20 -41.59
N SER A 25 -13.34 -11.98 -41.96
CA SER A 25 -12.40 -10.88 -42.23
C SER A 25 -13.03 -9.48 -42.17
N THR A 26 -12.45 -8.64 -41.30
CA THR A 26 -12.46 -7.16 -41.31
C THR A 26 -13.80 -6.42 -41.10
N LEU A 27 -13.80 -5.47 -40.15
CA LEU A 27 -14.90 -4.55 -39.86
C LEU A 27 -14.45 -3.09 -40.08
N THR A 28 -15.26 -2.30 -40.78
CA THR A 28 -15.02 -0.86 -40.99
C THR A 28 -16.31 -0.10 -40.66
N LEU A 29 -16.26 0.85 -39.72
CA LEU A 29 -17.45 1.34 -39.00
C LEU A 29 -18.04 2.63 -39.64
N THR A 30 -19.26 2.51 -40.18
CA THR A 30 -19.72 3.22 -41.39
C THR A 30 -21.22 3.66 -41.35
N ASN A 31 -21.55 4.93 -41.62
CA ASN A 31 -22.88 5.59 -41.46
C ASN A 31 -22.94 7.04 -42.07
N ALA A 32 -24.00 7.81 -41.78
CA ALA A 32 -24.28 9.21 -42.15
C ALA A 32 -24.81 10.11 -41.01
N GLY A 33 -24.61 11.43 -41.12
CA GLY A 33 -25.73 12.39 -40.97
C GLY A 33 -26.05 13.08 -39.63
N SER A 34 -25.08 13.64 -38.89
CA SER A 34 -25.35 14.85 -38.08
C SER A 34 -24.20 15.86 -38.19
N GLY A 35 -24.53 17.15 -38.22
CA GLY A 35 -23.56 18.22 -38.50
C GLY A 35 -22.59 18.45 -37.33
N GLY A 36 -21.41 17.85 -37.40
CA GLY A 36 -20.35 17.95 -36.38
C GLY A 36 -19.67 16.61 -36.08
N ALA A 37 -20.36 15.48 -36.31
CA ALA A 37 -19.83 14.15 -36.06
C ALA A 37 -18.72 13.77 -37.05
N GLY A 38 -17.49 13.62 -36.56
CA GLY A 38 -16.38 13.02 -37.29
C GLY A 38 -16.61 11.54 -37.61
N ALA A 39 -15.85 11.00 -38.56
CA ALA A 39 -15.96 9.60 -38.97
C ALA A 39 -15.45 8.63 -37.86
N ASN A 40 -16.09 7.45 -37.81
CA ASN A 40 -15.72 6.15 -37.22
C ASN A 40 -16.36 5.72 -35.87
N ALA A 41 -17.36 6.45 -35.34
CA ALA A 41 -18.05 6.06 -34.10
C ALA A 41 -18.92 4.77 -34.18
N ILE A 42 -19.32 4.25 -33.00
CA ILE A 42 -20.34 3.24 -32.73
C ILE A 42 -21.44 3.85 -31.83
N ALA A 43 -22.72 3.61 -32.13
CA ALA A 43 -23.80 3.86 -31.17
C ALA A 43 -24.84 2.73 -31.18
N VAL A 44 -25.21 2.21 -30.01
CA VAL A 44 -26.14 1.09 -29.74
C VAL A 44 -27.31 1.59 -28.87
N THR A 45 -28.15 2.47 -29.43
CA THR A 45 -28.95 3.50 -28.71
C THR A 45 -30.11 3.02 -27.82
N TYR A 46 -30.06 1.81 -27.25
CA TYR A 46 -31.16 1.18 -26.52
C TYR A 46 -30.67 0.44 -25.27
N ALA A 47 -31.12 0.87 -24.09
CA ALA A 47 -30.93 0.15 -22.84
C ALA A 47 -31.37 -1.33 -22.97
N ASN A 48 -30.60 -2.23 -22.36
CA ASN A 48 -30.73 -3.69 -22.43
C ASN A 48 -30.39 -4.35 -23.78
N THR A 49 -29.97 -3.62 -24.83
CA THR A 49 -29.41 -4.26 -26.03
C THR A 49 -27.91 -4.52 -25.90
N MET A 50 -27.44 -5.66 -26.40
CA MET A 50 -26.02 -6.02 -26.48
C MET A 50 -25.61 -6.22 -27.95
N ALA A 51 -24.61 -5.47 -28.40
CA ALA A 51 -23.88 -5.72 -29.63
C ALA A 51 -22.65 -6.61 -29.34
N ILE A 52 -22.31 -7.51 -30.26
CA ILE A 52 -21.15 -8.41 -30.15
C ILE A 52 -20.24 -8.25 -31.37
N ILE A 53 -18.96 -7.96 -31.12
CA ILE A 53 -17.87 -8.07 -32.09
C ILE A 53 -17.06 -9.31 -31.70
N SER A 54 -17.12 -10.36 -32.52
CA SER A 54 -16.45 -11.64 -32.25
C SER A 54 -15.46 -12.10 -33.34
N CYS A 55 -15.24 -11.27 -34.36
CA CYS A 55 -14.18 -11.45 -35.35
C CYS A 55 -12.97 -10.54 -35.03
N PRO A 56 -11.73 -10.93 -35.38
CA PRO A 56 -10.56 -10.09 -35.15
C PRO A 56 -10.63 -8.77 -35.91
N LEU A 57 -10.48 -7.65 -35.19
CA LEU A 57 -10.40 -6.33 -35.81
C LEU A 57 -8.95 -6.05 -36.22
N THR A 58 -8.69 -6.07 -37.54
CA THR A 58 -7.36 -5.86 -38.13
C THR A 58 -7.14 -4.44 -38.65
N SER A 59 -8.21 -3.64 -38.81
CA SER A 59 -8.14 -2.24 -39.22
C SER A 59 -9.31 -1.43 -38.63
N GLY A 60 -9.09 -0.74 -37.51
CA GLY A 60 -10.11 0.09 -36.86
C GLY A 60 -9.53 1.36 -36.24
N GLN A 61 -9.72 2.51 -36.88
CA GLN A 61 -9.44 3.81 -36.26
C GLN A 61 -10.55 4.14 -35.26
N THR A 62 -10.16 4.39 -34.00
CA THR A 62 -10.97 4.94 -32.90
C THR A 62 -12.40 4.36 -32.75
N VAL A 63 -12.52 3.29 -31.96
CA VAL A 63 -13.83 2.84 -31.46
C VAL A 63 -14.37 3.88 -30.48
N THR A 64 -15.61 4.29 -30.65
CA THR A 64 -16.29 5.25 -29.75
C THR A 64 -17.69 4.76 -29.47
N LYS A 65 -18.10 4.62 -28.21
CA LYS A 65 -19.37 4.02 -27.73
C LYS A 65 -20.09 5.04 -26.85
N LEU A 66 -21.28 5.52 -27.22
CA LEU A 66 -21.89 6.73 -26.61
C LEU A 66 -23.24 6.53 -25.92
N ASP A 67 -24.01 5.56 -26.39
CA ASP A 67 -25.34 5.16 -25.93
C ASP A 67 -25.36 4.39 -24.59
N GLU A 68 -26.55 4.15 -24.04
CA GLU A 68 -26.80 3.35 -22.82
C GLU A 68 -26.61 1.83 -22.97
N GLY A 69 -26.48 1.29 -24.19
CA GLY A 69 -26.42 -0.15 -24.45
C GLY A 69 -25.10 -0.82 -24.07
N ALA A 70 -24.97 -2.11 -24.35
CA ALA A 70 -23.75 -2.89 -24.13
C ALA A 70 -23.03 -3.25 -25.44
N LEU A 71 -21.70 -3.18 -25.45
CA LEU A 71 -20.83 -3.63 -26.54
C LEU A 71 -19.81 -4.63 -26.00
N ARG A 72 -19.85 -5.89 -26.48
CA ARG A 72 -18.93 -6.94 -26.05
C ARG A 72 -17.86 -7.19 -27.11
N LEU A 73 -16.59 -7.17 -26.71
CA LEU A 73 -15.43 -7.41 -27.59
C LEU A 73 -14.82 -8.78 -27.28
N GLU A 74 -14.92 -9.70 -28.25
CA GLU A 74 -14.35 -11.05 -28.21
C GLU A 74 -13.19 -11.19 -29.23
N GLY A 75 -12.44 -12.29 -29.14
CA GLY A 75 -11.32 -12.55 -30.05
C GLY A 75 -10.16 -11.56 -29.87
N ASN A 76 -9.35 -11.36 -30.92
CA ASN A 76 -8.22 -10.43 -30.92
C ASN A 76 -8.58 -9.13 -31.68
N THR A 77 -8.88 -8.08 -30.93
CA THR A 77 -9.29 -6.76 -31.42
C THR A 77 -8.10 -5.80 -31.40
N ALA A 78 -7.69 -5.27 -32.55
CA ALA A 78 -6.74 -4.16 -32.65
C ALA A 78 -7.44 -2.85 -33.03
N ILE A 79 -7.25 -1.83 -32.20
CA ILE A 79 -7.80 -0.48 -32.36
C ILE A 79 -6.62 0.47 -32.56
N THR A 80 -6.47 1.01 -33.77
CA THR A 80 -5.34 1.88 -34.16
C THR A 80 -5.55 3.36 -33.80
N GLY A 81 -6.41 3.61 -32.81
CA GLY A 81 -6.76 4.91 -32.26
C GLY A 81 -7.23 4.74 -30.82
N ASN A 82 -8.26 5.46 -30.40
CA ASN A 82 -8.79 5.35 -29.04
C ASN A 82 -9.87 4.27 -28.90
N LEU A 83 -10.08 3.80 -27.67
CA LEU A 83 -11.33 3.14 -27.25
C LEU A 83 -12.08 4.12 -26.33
N ASN A 84 -12.97 4.93 -26.90
CA ASN A 84 -13.76 5.90 -26.14
C ASN A 84 -15.10 5.30 -25.71
N ILE A 85 -15.48 5.49 -24.45
CA ILE A 85 -16.69 4.93 -23.83
C ILE A 85 -17.40 6.07 -23.11
N GLY A 86 -18.23 6.81 -23.85
CA GLY A 86 -19.10 7.84 -23.30
C GLY A 86 -20.25 7.26 -22.48
N GLY A 87 -20.92 6.23 -23.00
CA GLY A 87 -22.14 5.70 -22.38
C GLY A 87 -22.22 4.18 -22.30
N GLY A 88 -23.09 3.71 -21.41
CA GLY A 88 -23.50 2.31 -21.30
C GLY A 88 -22.35 1.44 -20.85
N SER A 89 -22.15 0.28 -21.48
CA SER A 89 -21.05 -0.63 -21.16
C SER A 89 -20.24 -1.06 -22.39
N VAL A 90 -18.92 -1.17 -22.22
CA VAL A 90 -18.06 -2.07 -23.00
C VAL A 90 -17.62 -3.23 -22.11
N ILE A 91 -17.61 -4.45 -22.65
CA ILE A 91 -17.29 -5.67 -21.91
C ILE A 91 -16.19 -6.45 -22.63
N LEU A 92 -15.08 -6.70 -21.94
CA LEU A 92 -13.98 -7.58 -22.35
C LEU A 92 -14.07 -8.87 -21.50
N ALA A 93 -14.26 -10.01 -22.15
CA ALA A 93 -14.62 -11.26 -21.47
C ALA A 93 -14.03 -12.51 -22.14
N GLY A 94 -14.11 -13.65 -21.43
CA GLY A 94 -13.50 -14.91 -21.84
C GLY A 94 -11.97 -14.78 -21.98
N ASN A 95 -11.46 -15.10 -23.16
CA ASN A 95 -10.03 -14.98 -23.50
C ASN A 95 -9.82 -13.89 -24.57
N SER A 96 -10.61 -12.81 -24.58
CA SER A 96 -10.46 -11.74 -25.57
C SER A 96 -9.20 -10.91 -25.33
N VAL A 97 -8.62 -10.37 -26.40
CA VAL A 97 -7.43 -9.52 -26.36
C VAL A 97 -7.75 -8.24 -27.11
N THR A 98 -7.68 -7.10 -26.42
CA THR A 98 -7.94 -5.78 -26.97
C THR A 98 -6.65 -4.96 -26.92
N ASN A 99 -6.11 -4.63 -28.07
CA ASN A 99 -4.90 -3.82 -28.23
C ASN A 99 -5.28 -2.44 -28.76
N VAL A 100 -5.16 -1.41 -27.93
CA VAL A 100 -5.49 -0.01 -28.25
C VAL A 100 -4.18 0.76 -28.40
N SER A 101 -3.83 1.20 -29.60
CA SER A 101 -2.56 1.93 -29.81
C SER A 101 -2.61 3.39 -29.35
N GLY A 102 -3.82 3.93 -29.12
CA GLY A 102 -4.06 5.20 -28.45
C GLY A 102 -4.65 5.00 -27.05
N ASN A 103 -5.53 5.93 -26.66
CA ASN A 103 -6.07 5.99 -25.29
C ASN A 103 -7.33 5.14 -25.13
N THR A 104 -7.49 4.42 -24.03
CA THR A 104 -8.82 4.01 -23.54
C THR A 104 -9.40 5.18 -22.73
N ARG A 105 -10.65 5.57 -23.00
CA ARG A 105 -11.31 6.69 -22.31
C ARG A 105 -12.69 6.27 -21.81
N VAL A 106 -13.00 6.54 -20.55
CA VAL A 106 -14.24 6.09 -19.90
C VAL A 106 -14.94 7.30 -19.27
N GLY A 107 -16.20 7.53 -19.63
CA GLY A 107 -16.83 8.84 -19.49
C GLY A 107 -16.15 9.86 -20.41
N ILE A 108 -16.77 10.15 -21.56
CA ILE A 108 -16.37 11.25 -22.45
C ILE A 108 -17.59 12.11 -22.80
N SER A 109 -17.49 13.42 -22.58
CA SER A 109 -18.53 14.38 -22.99
C SER A 109 -18.33 14.94 -24.42
N TYR A 110 -17.36 14.42 -25.18
CA TYR A 110 -16.99 14.99 -26.47
C TYR A 110 -16.59 13.96 -27.53
N THR A 111 -16.88 14.27 -28.80
CA THR A 111 -16.42 13.49 -29.96
C THR A 111 -14.92 13.70 -30.24
N PRO A 112 -14.27 12.83 -31.02
CA PRO A 112 -12.93 13.10 -31.56
C PRO A 112 -12.81 14.37 -32.43
N SER A 113 -13.94 14.98 -32.84
CA SER A 113 -14.00 16.29 -33.50
C SER A 113 -14.18 17.47 -32.55
N GLY A 114 -14.10 17.27 -31.22
CA GLY A 114 -14.30 18.31 -30.20
C GLY A 114 -15.76 18.78 -30.07
N THR A 115 -16.71 18.06 -30.67
CA THR A 115 -18.14 18.38 -30.57
C THR A 115 -18.67 17.84 -29.24
N GLN A 116 -19.35 18.69 -28.47
CA GLN A 116 -19.95 18.27 -27.21
C GLN A 116 -21.09 17.26 -27.43
N LEU A 117 -21.17 16.32 -26.50
CA LEU A 117 -22.20 15.30 -26.36
C LEU A 117 -22.99 15.60 -25.07
N PRO A 118 -24.28 15.23 -24.98
CA PRO A 118 -24.99 15.23 -23.71
C PRO A 118 -24.33 14.25 -22.72
N THR A 119 -24.53 14.45 -21.42
CA THR A 119 -23.90 13.63 -20.37
C THR A 119 -24.30 12.16 -20.52
N PHE A 120 -23.30 11.29 -20.71
CA PHE A 120 -23.44 9.84 -20.73
C PHE A 120 -22.55 9.24 -19.64
N ASN A 121 -23.02 8.17 -19.01
CA ASN A 121 -22.26 7.44 -17.99
C ASN A 121 -21.63 6.19 -18.61
N GLY A 122 -20.30 6.18 -18.72
CA GLY A 122 -19.54 5.14 -19.40
C GLY A 122 -19.00 4.08 -18.45
N THR A 123 -19.25 2.81 -18.74
CA THR A 123 -18.70 1.67 -18.00
C THR A 123 -17.81 0.80 -18.88
N LEU A 124 -16.67 0.37 -18.35
CA LEU A 124 -15.81 -0.65 -18.95
C LEU A 124 -15.65 -1.83 -17.97
N THR A 125 -16.06 -3.02 -18.38
CA THR A 125 -15.88 -4.25 -17.60
C THR A 125 -14.78 -5.12 -18.23
N ILE A 126 -13.80 -5.53 -17.43
CA ILE A 126 -12.76 -6.51 -17.79
C ILE A 126 -12.89 -7.70 -16.85
N GLN A 127 -13.11 -8.88 -17.39
CA GLN A 127 -13.40 -10.10 -16.62
C GLN A 127 -12.69 -11.33 -17.21
N ASP A 128 -12.85 -12.47 -16.54
CA ASP A 128 -12.32 -13.78 -16.96
C ASP A 128 -10.79 -13.73 -17.16
N ASN A 129 -10.29 -14.05 -18.36
CA ASN A 129 -8.88 -13.93 -18.75
C ASN A 129 -8.65 -12.82 -19.78
N ALA A 130 -9.58 -11.87 -19.93
CA ALA A 130 -9.51 -10.87 -21.00
C ALA A 130 -8.32 -9.92 -20.82
N VAL A 131 -7.68 -9.55 -21.93
CA VAL A 131 -6.49 -8.68 -21.96
C VAL A 131 -6.84 -7.32 -22.56
N LEU A 132 -6.47 -6.24 -21.89
CA LEU A 132 -6.48 -4.88 -22.43
C LEU A 132 -5.08 -4.29 -22.39
N ASN A 133 -4.47 -4.14 -23.56
CA ASN A 133 -3.25 -3.36 -23.72
C ASN A 133 -3.64 -1.99 -24.30
N THR A 134 -3.21 -0.91 -23.67
CA THR A 134 -3.55 0.46 -24.12
C THR A 134 -2.38 1.42 -23.91
N GLN A 135 -2.40 2.60 -24.53
CA GLN A 135 -1.42 3.64 -24.22
C GLN A 135 -1.69 4.22 -22.82
N TYR A 136 -2.92 4.66 -22.56
CA TYR A 136 -3.38 5.22 -21.28
C TYR A 136 -4.82 4.79 -20.97
N ILE A 137 -5.24 4.91 -19.70
CA ILE A 137 -6.67 4.97 -19.35
C ILE A 137 -6.98 6.35 -18.76
N TYR A 138 -7.89 7.09 -19.40
CA TYR A 138 -8.43 8.33 -18.84
C TYR A 138 -9.88 8.13 -18.43
N MET A 139 -10.25 8.59 -17.24
CA MET A 139 -11.62 8.52 -16.73
C MET A 139 -12.11 9.91 -16.32
N GLY A 140 -13.30 10.30 -16.77
CA GLY A 140 -13.86 11.63 -16.56
C GLY A 140 -13.22 12.67 -17.50
N GLU A 141 -13.40 12.48 -18.81
CA GLU A 141 -12.82 13.34 -19.86
C GLU A 141 -13.88 14.29 -20.45
N ASN A 142 -13.79 15.58 -20.10
CA ASN A 142 -14.75 16.63 -20.50
C ASN A 142 -14.06 17.74 -21.34
N ILE A 143 -14.83 18.76 -21.72
CA ILE A 143 -14.37 19.99 -22.39
C ILE A 143 -14.99 21.28 -21.83
N ASN A 144 -16.03 21.23 -20.98
CA ASN A 144 -16.51 22.39 -20.22
C ASN A 144 -17.11 22.01 -18.85
N SER A 145 -17.28 23.00 -17.99
CA SER A 145 -17.81 22.85 -16.62
C SER A 145 -19.35 22.90 -16.54
N GLU A 146 -20.05 22.85 -17.66
CA GLU A 146 -21.51 23.09 -17.73
C GLU A 146 -22.34 21.82 -17.46
N PHE A 147 -21.71 20.64 -17.46
CA PHE A 147 -22.37 19.34 -17.31
C PHE A 147 -21.81 18.56 -16.10
N PRO A 148 -22.07 19.02 -14.86
CA PRO A 148 -21.65 18.30 -13.65
C PRO A 148 -22.34 16.93 -13.53
N GLY A 149 -21.66 15.98 -12.90
CA GLY A 149 -22.24 14.67 -12.57
C GLY A 149 -22.03 13.56 -13.62
N MET A 150 -21.08 13.69 -14.55
CA MET A 150 -20.67 12.54 -15.37
C MET A 150 -20.02 11.47 -14.49
N VAL A 151 -20.43 10.21 -14.67
CA VAL A 151 -19.92 9.05 -13.94
C VAL A 151 -19.19 8.09 -14.89
N ALA A 152 -17.91 7.85 -14.60
CA ALA A 152 -17.07 6.91 -15.34
C ALA A 152 -16.72 5.71 -14.45
N ILE A 153 -16.93 4.47 -14.93
CA ILE A 153 -16.69 3.27 -14.14
C ILE A 153 -15.80 2.28 -14.90
N VAL A 154 -14.74 1.80 -14.28
CA VAL A 154 -14.03 0.59 -14.73
C VAL A 154 -14.26 -0.51 -13.68
N ASN A 155 -14.66 -1.69 -14.12
CA ASN A 155 -14.86 -2.88 -13.30
C ASN A 155 -13.92 -3.98 -13.78
N GLN A 156 -12.78 -4.13 -13.12
CA GLN A 156 -11.87 -5.24 -13.35
C GLN A 156 -12.08 -6.34 -12.30
N THR A 157 -12.78 -7.40 -12.71
CA THR A 157 -13.04 -8.61 -11.91
C THR A 157 -12.12 -9.78 -12.27
N GLY A 158 -11.36 -9.64 -13.36
CA GLY A 158 -10.42 -10.63 -13.87
C GLY A 158 -9.47 -10.02 -14.91
N GLY A 159 -8.86 -10.88 -15.72
CA GLY A 159 -8.04 -10.46 -16.86
C GLY A 159 -6.76 -9.70 -16.51
N THR A 160 -6.15 -9.12 -17.54
CA THR A 160 -4.90 -8.34 -17.45
C THR A 160 -5.07 -7.01 -18.18
N VAL A 161 -4.87 -5.90 -17.47
CA VAL A 161 -4.89 -4.54 -18.03
C VAL A 161 -3.47 -3.96 -17.95
N THR A 162 -2.94 -3.46 -19.05
CA THR A 162 -1.59 -2.88 -19.13
C THR A 162 -1.61 -1.53 -19.86
N THR A 163 -1.10 -0.48 -19.22
CA THR A 163 -0.83 0.80 -19.88
C THR A 163 0.63 0.90 -20.34
N SER A 164 0.90 1.71 -21.36
CA SER A 164 2.19 1.70 -22.07
C SER A 164 2.71 3.09 -22.49
N GLY A 165 1.99 4.16 -22.16
CA GLY A 165 2.49 5.54 -22.30
C GLY A 165 2.77 6.20 -20.95
N VAL A 166 3.46 7.34 -21.02
CA VAL A 166 3.55 8.36 -19.97
C VAL A 166 2.93 9.63 -20.56
N ASP A 167 1.85 10.15 -19.98
CA ASP A 167 1.14 11.30 -20.56
C ASP A 167 1.84 12.64 -20.26
N GLY A 168 1.25 13.75 -20.72
CA GLY A 168 1.81 15.09 -20.51
C GLY A 168 1.86 15.54 -19.04
N GLU A 169 1.22 14.81 -18.14
CA GLU A 169 1.20 15.00 -16.68
C GLU A 169 1.93 13.84 -15.95
N GLY A 170 2.60 12.93 -16.66
CA GLY A 170 3.33 11.78 -16.08
C GLY A 170 2.53 10.48 -15.94
N ASN A 171 1.25 10.48 -16.33
CA ASN A 171 0.32 9.43 -15.96
C ASN A 171 0.22 8.30 -16.99
N GLY A 172 0.08 7.08 -16.48
CA GLY A 172 -0.40 5.94 -17.26
C GLY A 172 -1.92 5.79 -17.14
N ILE A 173 -2.48 6.18 -15.99
CA ILE A 173 -3.93 6.25 -15.74
C ILE A 173 -4.28 7.55 -15.02
N ARG A 174 -5.35 8.23 -15.46
CA ARG A 174 -5.99 9.35 -14.75
C ARG A 174 -7.43 9.01 -14.40
N ILE A 175 -7.81 9.18 -13.13
CA ILE A 175 -9.15 8.85 -12.61
C ILE A 175 -9.79 10.11 -12.02
N GLY A 176 -10.79 10.67 -12.71
CA GLY A 176 -11.49 11.88 -12.27
C GLY A 176 -10.75 13.12 -12.73
N HIS A 177 -10.66 13.31 -14.05
CA HIS A 177 -9.93 14.45 -14.60
C HIS A 177 -10.70 15.76 -14.39
N TRP A 178 -11.93 15.94 -14.86
CA TRP A 178 -12.57 17.27 -14.83
C TRP A 178 -13.39 17.60 -13.55
N PRO A 179 -13.60 18.90 -13.24
CA PRO A 179 -14.35 19.33 -12.05
C PRO A 179 -15.80 18.85 -12.06
N SER A 180 -16.34 18.54 -10.87
CA SER A 180 -17.72 18.03 -10.67
C SER A 180 -18.01 16.65 -11.31
N GLU A 181 -16.99 15.90 -11.70
CA GLU A 181 -17.12 14.52 -12.19
C GLU A 181 -16.73 13.49 -11.13
N THR A 182 -17.20 12.25 -11.28
CA THR A 182 -16.81 11.13 -10.42
C THR A 182 -16.41 9.93 -11.25
N SER A 183 -15.16 9.51 -11.11
CA SER A 183 -14.61 8.33 -11.78
C SER A 183 -14.22 7.27 -10.78
N THR A 184 -14.59 6.01 -11.04
CA THR A 184 -14.36 4.88 -10.13
C THR A 184 -13.74 3.69 -10.85
N TYR A 185 -12.52 3.31 -10.49
CA TYR A 185 -11.91 2.05 -10.92
C TYR A 185 -12.03 1.02 -9.79
N ASN A 186 -12.78 -0.05 -10.04
CA ASN A 186 -12.94 -1.19 -9.14
C ASN A 186 -12.03 -2.33 -9.61
N LEU A 187 -11.02 -2.68 -8.83
CA LEU A 187 -10.11 -3.79 -9.07
C LEU A 187 -10.36 -4.88 -8.01
N SER A 188 -11.20 -5.86 -8.33
CA SER A 188 -11.59 -6.96 -7.42
C SER A 188 -11.01 -8.31 -7.80
N GLY A 189 -10.43 -8.43 -9.00
CA GLY A 189 -9.71 -9.62 -9.48
C GLY A 189 -8.89 -9.29 -10.73
N GLY A 190 -7.97 -10.18 -11.11
CA GLY A 190 -7.06 -9.94 -12.23
C GLY A 190 -5.91 -8.98 -11.90
N THR A 191 -5.16 -8.57 -12.92
CA THR A 191 -3.97 -7.70 -12.77
C THR A 191 -4.10 -6.40 -13.55
N LEU A 192 -3.80 -5.27 -12.90
CA LEU A 192 -3.61 -3.95 -13.51
C LEU A 192 -2.13 -3.56 -13.42
N THR A 193 -1.50 -3.23 -14.54
CA THR A 193 -0.09 -2.83 -14.59
C THR A 193 0.07 -1.47 -15.25
N ILE A 194 0.68 -0.53 -14.53
CA ILE A 194 1.06 0.79 -15.04
C ILE A 194 2.47 0.69 -15.61
N GLY A 195 2.59 0.74 -16.94
CA GLY A 195 3.86 0.54 -17.63
C GLY A 195 4.77 1.77 -17.66
N ASN A 196 5.98 1.59 -18.20
CA ASN A 196 6.92 2.66 -18.58
C ASN A 196 7.21 3.72 -17.50
N ASN A 197 7.21 3.32 -16.22
CA ASN A 197 7.39 4.19 -15.05
C ASN A 197 6.33 5.29 -14.89
N ALA A 198 5.22 5.21 -15.63
CA ALA A 198 4.10 6.12 -15.52
C ALA A 198 3.34 5.93 -14.20
N GLU A 199 2.46 6.87 -13.88
CA GLU A 199 1.80 6.93 -12.58
C GLU A 199 0.30 6.58 -12.65
N LEU A 200 -0.27 6.12 -11.52
CA LEU A 200 -1.72 5.99 -11.34
C LEU A 200 -2.19 7.22 -10.56
N ALA A 201 -2.85 8.15 -11.24
CA ALA A 201 -3.35 9.37 -10.66
C ALA A 201 -4.86 9.33 -10.42
N LEU A 202 -5.25 9.69 -9.19
CA LEU A 202 -6.60 10.10 -8.85
C LEU A 202 -6.70 11.63 -8.91
N ALA A 203 -7.92 12.11 -9.15
CA ALA A 203 -8.37 13.46 -8.86
C ALA A 203 -7.43 14.56 -9.39
N ILE A 204 -7.51 14.76 -10.70
CA ILE A 204 -6.75 15.81 -11.38
C ILE A 204 -7.43 17.16 -11.09
N ASP A 205 -8.72 17.27 -11.41
CA ASP A 205 -9.62 18.33 -10.95
C ASP A 205 -10.94 17.80 -10.35
N GLY A 206 -11.27 16.53 -10.59
CA GLY A 206 -12.53 15.89 -10.21
C GLY A 206 -12.44 14.96 -9.00
N THR A 207 -13.47 14.15 -8.81
CA THR A 207 -13.47 13.07 -7.81
C THR A 207 -12.93 11.78 -8.42
N GLY A 208 -11.83 11.26 -7.90
CA GLY A 208 -11.16 10.05 -8.38
C GLY A 208 -11.19 8.94 -7.35
N ILE A 209 -11.81 7.80 -7.66
CA ILE A 209 -11.96 6.69 -6.72
C ILE A 209 -11.26 5.44 -7.26
N PHE A 210 -10.41 4.82 -6.46
CA PHE A 210 -9.82 3.51 -6.75
C PHE A 210 -10.14 2.54 -5.62
N ASN A 211 -10.79 1.41 -5.95
CA ASN A 211 -11.23 0.39 -5.01
C ASN A 211 -10.48 -0.91 -5.28
N LEU A 212 -9.50 -1.24 -4.45
CA LEU A 212 -8.78 -2.52 -4.47
C LEU A 212 -9.44 -3.51 -3.51
N SER A 213 -9.79 -4.69 -3.99
CA SER A 213 -10.53 -5.69 -3.22
C SER A 213 -10.28 -7.12 -3.74
N GLY A 214 -10.83 -8.12 -3.05
CA GLY A 214 -10.84 -9.51 -3.52
C GLY A 214 -9.44 -10.06 -3.79
N THR A 215 -9.20 -10.46 -5.04
CA THR A 215 -7.92 -10.99 -5.54
C THR A 215 -7.22 -10.05 -6.52
N GLY A 216 -7.66 -8.79 -6.63
CA GLY A 216 -7.11 -7.81 -7.55
C GLY A 216 -5.63 -7.49 -7.25
N VAL A 217 -4.82 -7.37 -8.31
CA VAL A 217 -3.39 -7.02 -8.22
C VAL A 217 -3.11 -5.74 -8.99
N LEU A 218 -2.75 -4.66 -8.30
CA LEU A 218 -2.20 -3.44 -8.89
C LEU A 218 -0.67 -3.51 -8.90
N ASN A 219 -0.04 -3.14 -10.02
CA ASN A 219 1.38 -2.85 -10.13
C ASN A 219 1.55 -1.40 -10.61
N THR A 220 2.17 -0.53 -9.81
CA THR A 220 2.49 0.85 -10.21
C THR A 220 3.82 1.33 -9.65
N ARG A 221 4.53 2.23 -10.35
CA ARG A 221 5.70 2.92 -9.79
C ARG A 221 5.29 3.89 -8.68
N THR A 222 4.20 4.61 -8.89
CA THR A 222 3.68 5.66 -8.01
C THR A 222 2.16 5.55 -7.93
N PHE A 223 1.61 5.70 -6.73
CA PHE A 223 0.18 5.93 -6.53
C PHE A 223 -0.02 7.39 -6.10
N VAL A 224 -0.69 8.18 -6.93
CA VAL A 224 -0.95 9.61 -6.66
C VAL A 224 -2.41 9.79 -6.29
N VAL A 225 -2.67 10.25 -5.05
CA VAL A 225 -4.04 10.40 -4.54
C VAL A 225 -4.72 11.71 -4.96
N ASN A 226 -3.97 12.66 -5.51
CA ASN A 226 -4.43 13.96 -6.01
C ASN A 226 -3.26 14.53 -6.84
N ALA A 227 -3.35 14.52 -8.17
CA ALA A 227 -2.16 14.66 -9.04
C ALA A 227 -1.91 16.05 -9.65
N ARG A 228 -2.88 16.98 -9.64
CA ARG A 228 -2.64 18.32 -10.22
C ARG A 228 -2.13 19.30 -9.17
N THR A 229 -0.82 19.54 -9.20
CA THR A 229 -0.15 20.56 -8.38
C THR A 229 -0.85 21.91 -8.48
N GLY A 230 -1.21 22.47 -7.33
CA GLY A 230 -1.89 23.77 -7.22
C GLY A 230 -3.41 23.76 -7.45
N ASN A 231 -4.04 22.66 -7.86
CA ASN A 231 -5.50 22.58 -7.91
C ASN A 231 -6.09 22.01 -6.61
N ALA A 232 -6.75 22.87 -5.83
CA ALA A 232 -7.42 22.48 -4.58
C ALA A 232 -8.79 21.79 -4.75
N SER A 233 -9.27 21.60 -5.99
CA SER A 233 -10.61 21.06 -6.29
C SER A 233 -10.69 19.53 -6.39
N GLY A 234 -9.56 18.86 -6.64
CA GLY A 234 -9.49 17.41 -6.74
C GLY A 234 -9.82 16.72 -5.41
N SER A 235 -10.55 15.60 -5.48
CA SER A 235 -10.92 14.78 -4.33
C SER A 235 -10.68 13.30 -4.61
N GLY A 236 -9.48 12.81 -4.29
CA GLY A 236 -9.10 11.42 -4.53
C GLY A 236 -9.32 10.49 -3.34
N THR A 237 -9.89 9.32 -3.59
CA THR A 237 -10.13 8.28 -2.58
C THR A 237 -9.55 6.95 -3.05
N TRP A 238 -8.56 6.45 -2.32
CA TRP A 238 -8.08 5.08 -2.46
C TRP A 238 -8.65 4.23 -1.32
N ASN A 239 -9.45 3.23 -1.67
CA ASN A 239 -9.91 2.20 -0.73
C ASN A 239 -9.19 0.88 -1.03
N VAL A 240 -8.66 0.24 0.00
CA VAL A 240 -8.16 -1.14 0.00
C VAL A 240 -9.00 -1.93 1.00
N THR A 241 -9.64 -2.99 0.53
CA THR A 241 -10.46 -3.94 1.34
C THR A 241 -10.11 -5.40 1.02
N GLY A 242 -8.96 -5.63 0.39
CA GLY A 242 -8.48 -6.93 -0.11
C GLY A 242 -7.41 -6.72 -1.19
N GLY A 243 -7.07 -7.78 -1.93
CA GLY A 243 -6.12 -7.70 -3.05
C GLY A 243 -4.68 -7.36 -2.65
N THR A 244 -3.89 -6.93 -3.64
CA THR A 244 -2.48 -6.54 -3.51
C THR A 244 -2.18 -5.29 -4.33
N ALA A 245 -1.55 -4.29 -3.71
CA ALA A 245 -0.96 -3.14 -4.39
C ALA A 245 0.56 -3.25 -4.31
N ASN A 246 1.20 -3.61 -5.42
CA ASN A 246 2.64 -3.61 -5.59
C ASN A 246 3.08 -2.18 -5.98
N ILE A 247 3.71 -1.48 -5.03
CA ILE A 247 4.13 -0.07 -5.12
C ILE A 247 5.65 0.02 -5.33
N GLY A 248 6.06 0.77 -6.35
CA GLY A 248 7.47 1.02 -6.68
C GLY A 248 8.08 2.25 -6.01
N ALA A 249 9.21 2.71 -6.55
CA ALA A 249 10.05 3.75 -5.95
C ALA A 249 9.43 5.16 -5.90
N GLY A 250 8.27 5.39 -6.53
CA GLY A 250 7.52 6.64 -6.38
C GLY A 250 6.66 6.68 -5.10
N GLY A 251 6.35 5.51 -4.53
CA GLY A 251 5.57 5.42 -3.30
C GLY A 251 4.11 5.81 -3.45
N ILE A 252 3.57 6.43 -2.41
CA ILE A 252 2.17 6.87 -2.31
C ILE A 252 2.19 8.35 -1.95
N ILE A 253 1.75 9.23 -2.86
CA ILE A 253 1.96 10.68 -2.77
C ILE A 253 0.68 11.49 -3.05
N ASN A 254 0.72 12.75 -2.65
CA ASN A 254 -0.23 13.80 -3.02
C ASN A 254 0.61 14.95 -3.62
N GLU A 255 0.26 15.39 -4.82
CA GLU A 255 0.95 16.48 -5.52
C GLU A 255 0.18 17.81 -5.41
N SER A 256 -1.10 17.75 -5.01
CA SER A 256 -1.93 18.92 -4.74
C SER A 256 -1.72 19.50 -3.34
N THR A 257 -1.88 20.82 -3.23
CA THR A 257 -1.99 21.54 -1.95
C THR A 257 -3.40 21.47 -1.32
N GLY A 258 -4.36 20.82 -1.99
CA GLY A 258 -5.71 20.57 -1.49
C GLY A 258 -5.77 19.47 -0.43
N THR A 259 -6.69 19.62 0.53
CA THR A 259 -6.85 18.71 1.69
C THR A 259 -7.89 17.61 1.50
N ALA A 260 -8.62 17.60 0.38
CA ALA A 260 -9.60 16.56 0.07
C ALA A 260 -8.91 15.34 -0.53
N TYR A 261 -8.51 14.37 0.30
CA TYR A 261 -8.21 13.01 -0.12
C TYR A 261 -8.45 12.02 1.02
N ALA A 262 -8.56 10.73 0.68
CA ALA A 262 -8.62 9.64 1.65
C ALA A 262 -7.81 8.42 1.19
N VAL A 263 -7.00 7.86 2.09
CA VAL A 263 -6.31 6.58 1.92
C VAL A 263 -6.83 5.63 2.99
N ASN A 264 -7.76 4.76 2.59
CA ASN A 264 -8.52 3.89 3.48
C ASN A 264 -8.06 2.45 3.29
N LEU A 265 -7.51 1.83 4.34
CA LEU A 265 -6.77 0.58 4.27
C LEU A 265 -7.39 -0.50 5.18
N GLY A 266 -7.59 -1.71 4.66
CA GLY A 266 -8.05 -2.88 5.42
C GLY A 266 -7.99 -4.15 4.57
N GLY A 267 -7.82 -5.31 5.20
CA GLY A 267 -7.88 -6.67 4.62
C GLY A 267 -6.91 -7.05 3.47
N GLY A 268 -6.27 -6.07 2.82
CA GLY A 268 -5.39 -6.27 1.66
C GLY A 268 -3.90 -6.15 1.99
N ILE A 269 -3.09 -6.16 0.93
CA ILE A 269 -1.63 -6.04 1.02
C ILE A 269 -1.13 -4.81 0.27
N ILE A 270 -0.40 -3.92 0.95
CA ILE A 270 0.51 -2.96 0.32
C ILE A 270 1.89 -3.61 0.28
N ARG A 271 2.41 -3.90 -0.92
CA ARG A 271 3.72 -4.54 -1.12
C ARG A 271 4.71 -3.59 -1.76
N ALA A 272 5.93 -3.53 -1.22
CA ALA A 272 7.02 -2.81 -1.86
C ALA A 272 7.64 -3.62 -3.02
N THR A 273 7.95 -2.95 -4.14
CA THR A 273 8.80 -3.47 -5.23
C THR A 273 10.09 -2.68 -5.41
N ALA A 274 10.22 -1.57 -4.68
CA ALA A 274 11.45 -0.84 -4.38
C ALA A 274 11.30 -0.16 -3.01
N GLY A 275 12.36 0.45 -2.49
CA GLY A 275 12.23 1.31 -1.30
C GLY A 275 11.45 2.59 -1.63
N PHE A 276 10.55 3.01 -0.74
CA PHE A 276 9.73 4.21 -0.93
C PHE A 276 9.35 4.90 0.39
N SER A 277 8.86 6.13 0.30
CA SER A 277 8.26 6.85 1.42
C SER A 277 6.85 7.35 1.10
N SER A 278 6.06 7.61 2.14
CA SER A 278 4.80 8.34 2.05
C SER A 278 4.65 9.27 3.24
N THR A 279 4.28 10.52 2.97
CA THR A 279 3.99 11.55 3.98
C THR A 279 2.50 11.64 4.33
N LEU A 280 1.65 10.84 3.67
CA LEU A 280 0.20 10.94 3.78
C LEU A 280 -0.31 10.32 5.10
N PRO A 281 -1.23 10.96 5.83
CA PRO A 281 -2.03 10.27 6.82
C PRO A 281 -2.92 9.22 6.15
N MET A 282 -3.16 8.10 6.84
CA MET A 282 -3.96 6.98 6.33
C MET A 282 -4.91 6.45 7.39
N THR A 283 -6.06 5.93 6.95
CA THR A 283 -7.11 5.37 7.81
C THR A 283 -7.06 3.85 7.76
N LEU A 284 -6.61 3.22 8.83
CA LEU A 284 -6.74 1.78 9.06
C LEU A 284 -8.21 1.49 9.40
N THR A 285 -8.97 1.03 8.41
CA THR A 285 -10.42 0.86 8.51
C THR A 285 -10.84 -0.37 9.31
N GLY A 286 -10.02 -1.42 9.32
CA GLY A 286 -10.40 -2.75 9.82
C GLY A 286 -11.42 -3.48 8.92
N ILE A 287 -11.83 -2.90 7.79
CA ILE A 287 -12.76 -3.53 6.85
C ILE A 287 -12.07 -4.73 6.21
N ASN A 288 -12.69 -5.89 6.34
CA ASN A 288 -12.14 -7.20 5.97
C ASN A 288 -10.83 -7.56 6.70
N GLY A 289 -10.57 -6.92 7.86
CA GLY A 289 -9.39 -7.15 8.70
C GLY A 289 -8.34 -6.05 8.60
N ASP A 290 -7.20 -6.29 9.24
CA ASP A 290 -6.08 -5.35 9.29
C ASP A 290 -5.34 -5.24 7.95
N ILE A 291 -4.72 -4.10 7.68
CA ILE A 291 -3.89 -3.95 6.47
C ILE A 291 -2.55 -4.65 6.67
N THR A 292 -2.07 -5.34 5.63
CA THR A 292 -0.71 -5.88 5.59
C THR A 292 0.22 -4.95 4.81
N PHE A 293 1.29 -4.48 5.43
CA PHE A 293 2.43 -3.86 4.76
C PHE A 293 3.54 -4.91 4.58
N ASP A 294 3.68 -5.40 3.35
CA ASP A 294 4.73 -6.32 2.93
C ASP A 294 5.92 -5.56 2.36
N THR A 295 6.95 -5.40 3.19
CA THR A 295 8.20 -4.74 2.78
C THR A 295 8.99 -5.50 1.73
N ASN A 296 8.76 -6.80 1.53
CA ASN A 296 9.37 -7.58 0.44
C ASN A 296 10.92 -7.42 0.30
N GLY A 297 11.62 -7.18 1.40
CA GLY A 297 13.07 -6.94 1.45
C GLY A 297 13.54 -5.48 1.27
N PHE A 298 12.61 -4.54 1.02
CA PHE A 298 12.89 -3.11 0.84
C PHE A 298 12.60 -2.28 2.10
N ASN A 299 13.19 -1.08 2.18
CA ASN A 299 12.90 -0.14 3.25
C ASN A 299 11.75 0.79 2.86
N VAL A 300 10.72 0.87 3.71
CA VAL A 300 9.52 1.69 3.55
C VAL A 300 9.40 2.65 4.72
N SER A 301 9.06 3.92 4.46
CA SER A 301 8.83 4.92 5.51
C SER A 301 7.43 5.56 5.39
N LEU A 302 6.66 5.52 6.47
CA LEU A 302 5.36 6.18 6.59
C LEU A 302 5.49 7.28 7.65
N THR A 303 5.42 8.54 7.23
CA THR A 303 5.65 9.70 8.11
C THR A 303 4.38 10.51 8.39
N GLY A 304 3.27 10.18 7.71
CA GLY A 304 1.93 10.66 8.06
C GLY A 304 1.26 9.70 9.03
N ASN A 305 0.37 10.22 9.88
CA ASN A 305 -0.27 9.45 10.95
C ASN A 305 -1.17 8.33 10.39
N LEU A 306 -1.04 7.12 10.93
CA LEU A 306 -2.04 6.07 10.79
C LEU A 306 -3.12 6.26 11.88
N SER A 307 -4.37 6.09 11.49
CA SER A 307 -5.56 6.36 12.32
C SER A 307 -6.66 5.32 12.07
N GLY A 308 -7.80 5.42 12.76
CA GLY A 308 -8.98 4.58 12.48
C GLY A 308 -9.11 3.33 13.35
N ALA A 309 -10.05 2.45 12.99
CA ALA A 309 -10.49 1.34 13.83
C ALA A 309 -9.55 0.11 13.80
N GLY A 310 -8.94 -0.17 12.65
CA GLY A 310 -8.15 -1.38 12.39
C GLY A 310 -6.72 -1.33 12.93
N GLY A 311 -6.03 -2.45 12.78
CA GLY A 311 -4.61 -2.65 13.10
C GLY A 311 -3.71 -2.72 11.87
N LEU A 312 -2.45 -3.04 12.13
CA LEU A 312 -1.34 -3.06 11.16
C LEU A 312 -0.58 -4.38 11.24
N THR A 313 -0.50 -5.11 10.13
CA THR A 313 0.39 -6.28 9.99
C THR A 313 1.63 -5.92 9.17
N LYS A 314 2.82 -6.04 9.76
CA LYS A 314 4.13 -5.91 9.09
C LYS A 314 4.64 -7.28 8.66
N THR A 315 5.00 -7.41 7.38
CA THR A 315 5.70 -8.59 6.84
C THR A 315 6.79 -8.22 5.84
N GLY A 316 7.43 -9.23 5.25
CA GLY A 316 8.60 -9.09 4.38
C GLY A 316 9.88 -8.77 5.15
N ALA A 317 11.04 -9.13 4.59
CA ALA A 317 12.32 -9.05 5.28
C ALA A 317 12.90 -7.63 5.46
N GLY A 318 12.26 -6.60 4.90
CA GLY A 318 12.76 -5.23 4.92
C GLY A 318 12.35 -4.46 6.18
N ILE A 319 12.72 -3.18 6.24
CA ILE A 319 12.39 -2.28 7.35
C ILE A 319 11.13 -1.48 7.00
N LEU A 320 10.12 -1.49 7.87
CA LEU A 320 9.05 -0.48 7.87
C LEU A 320 9.35 0.52 8.98
N THR A 321 9.38 1.82 8.67
CA THR A 321 9.54 2.89 9.66
C THR A 321 8.27 3.70 9.75
N LEU A 322 7.69 3.79 10.95
CA LEU A 322 6.58 4.69 11.27
C LEU A 322 7.11 5.92 12.00
N SER A 323 6.78 7.13 11.54
CA SER A 323 7.16 8.38 12.22
C SER A 323 6.00 9.36 12.40
N GLY A 324 4.76 8.92 12.18
CA GLY A 324 3.56 9.71 12.46
C GLY A 324 3.27 9.81 13.96
N THR A 325 2.24 10.57 14.31
CA THR A 325 1.61 10.47 15.65
C THR A 325 0.48 9.45 15.55
N GLU A 326 0.84 8.17 15.74
CA GLU A 326 -0.08 7.06 15.51
C GLU A 326 -1.29 7.09 16.45
N SER A 327 -2.46 6.73 15.92
CA SER A 327 -3.76 6.91 16.59
C SER A 327 -4.81 5.81 16.32
N TYR A 328 -4.43 4.77 15.57
CA TYR A 328 -5.32 3.65 15.25
C TYR A 328 -5.64 2.76 16.46
N THR A 329 -6.75 2.00 16.39
CA THR A 329 -7.28 1.27 17.56
C THR A 329 -7.19 -0.27 17.51
N GLY A 330 -6.70 -0.86 16.43
CA GLY A 330 -6.38 -2.29 16.36
C GLY A 330 -4.93 -2.62 16.76
N THR A 331 -4.58 -3.90 16.74
CA THR A 331 -3.27 -4.45 17.14
C THR A 331 -2.18 -4.17 16.10
N THR A 332 -0.92 -4.04 16.55
CA THR A 332 0.24 -4.05 15.65
C THR A 332 0.88 -5.44 15.65
N THR A 333 0.92 -6.12 14.51
CA THR A 333 1.49 -7.47 14.39
C THR A 333 2.74 -7.45 13.51
N VAL A 334 3.89 -7.86 14.03
CA VAL A 334 5.18 -7.90 13.31
C VAL A 334 5.54 -9.34 13.00
N ASN A 335 5.24 -9.80 11.78
CA ASN A 335 5.45 -11.19 11.36
C ASN A 335 6.78 -11.41 10.61
N GLY A 336 7.37 -10.36 10.04
CA GLY A 336 8.57 -10.45 9.21
C GLY A 336 9.37 -9.16 9.18
N GLY A 337 10.69 -9.25 9.23
CA GLY A 337 11.61 -8.12 9.13
C GLY A 337 11.48 -7.13 10.29
N ILE A 338 12.00 -5.91 10.12
CA ILE A 338 12.06 -4.92 11.21
C ILE A 338 10.88 -3.94 11.12
N LEU A 339 10.19 -3.71 12.24
CA LEU A 339 9.34 -2.54 12.46
C LEU A 339 10.08 -1.53 13.34
N ASN A 340 10.42 -0.39 12.74
CA ASN A 340 10.91 0.80 13.40
C ASN A 340 9.73 1.73 13.72
N ALA A 341 9.70 2.36 14.89
CA ALA A 341 8.82 3.50 15.13
C ALA A 341 9.51 4.65 15.88
N THR A 342 9.50 5.83 15.28
CA THR A 342 10.23 7.03 15.75
C THR A 342 9.31 8.24 16.01
N GLY A 343 8.00 8.05 15.86
CA GLY A 343 6.97 9.07 16.13
C GLY A 343 6.77 9.39 17.61
N ALA A 344 6.00 10.45 17.89
CA ALA A 344 5.70 10.90 19.26
C ALA A 344 4.73 9.96 20.01
N THR A 345 3.84 9.28 19.28
CA THR A 345 3.09 8.12 19.75
C THR A 345 3.39 6.96 18.81
N ASN A 346 3.94 5.87 19.34
CA ASN A 346 4.46 4.77 18.51
C ASN A 346 3.37 3.72 18.24
N PHE A 347 2.82 3.11 19.29
CA PHE A 347 1.75 2.10 19.18
C PHE A 347 0.65 2.41 20.21
N PRO A 348 -0.56 2.85 19.81
CA PRO A 348 -1.63 3.21 20.75
C PRO A 348 -2.31 2.01 21.43
N ARG A 349 -1.86 0.80 21.11
CA ARG A 349 -2.56 -0.48 21.32
C ARG A 349 -1.55 -1.61 21.50
N ASP A 350 -2.07 -2.82 21.52
CA ASP A 350 -1.31 -4.05 21.70
C ASP A 350 -0.30 -4.25 20.56
N VAL A 351 0.88 -4.77 20.87
CA VAL A 351 1.94 -5.08 19.90
C VAL A 351 2.39 -6.53 20.06
N VAL A 352 2.31 -7.29 18.97
CA VAL A 352 2.69 -8.70 18.90
C VAL A 352 3.84 -8.87 17.91
N VAL A 353 5.02 -9.27 18.41
CA VAL A 353 6.20 -9.58 17.58
C VAL A 353 6.28 -11.10 17.40
N GLY A 354 5.90 -11.58 16.21
CA GLY A 354 6.00 -13.00 15.84
C GLY A 354 7.46 -13.44 15.58
N PRO A 355 7.74 -14.76 15.52
CA PRO A 355 9.13 -15.28 15.49
C PRO A 355 10.02 -14.80 14.32
N GLY A 356 9.44 -14.36 13.20
CA GLY A 356 10.18 -13.79 12.07
C GLY A 356 10.30 -12.26 12.07
N GLY A 357 9.66 -11.60 13.05
CA GLY A 357 9.63 -10.14 13.19
C GLY A 357 10.63 -9.61 14.22
N SER A 358 11.03 -8.36 14.02
CA SER A 358 11.85 -7.60 14.96
C SER A 358 11.21 -6.23 15.22
N LEU A 359 11.20 -5.77 16.47
CA LEU A 359 10.77 -4.44 16.86
C LEU A 359 11.98 -3.59 17.26
N SER A 360 11.98 -2.30 16.92
CA SER A 360 13.08 -1.38 17.27
C SER A 360 12.60 0.07 17.48
N PRO A 361 13.25 0.83 18.38
CA PRO A 361 13.15 2.29 18.43
C PRO A 361 13.85 3.00 17.25
N ALA A 362 14.40 2.23 16.30
CA ALA A 362 15.20 2.60 15.12
C ALA A 362 16.66 3.01 15.41
N THR A 363 17.59 2.42 14.66
CA THR A 363 19.04 2.52 14.89
C THR A 363 19.62 3.92 14.73
N GLY A 364 20.74 4.20 15.41
CA GLY A 364 21.58 5.37 15.23
C GLY A 364 21.14 6.63 16.00
N ALA A 365 20.11 6.51 16.85
CA ALA A 365 19.76 7.52 17.84
C ALA A 365 18.82 6.90 18.89
N PHE A 366 19.21 7.00 20.15
CA PHE A 366 18.50 6.38 21.28
C PHE A 366 17.10 6.97 21.47
N ARG A 367 16.08 6.12 21.61
CA ARG A 367 14.68 6.54 21.79
C ARG A 367 13.92 5.72 22.83
N GLN A 368 12.90 6.36 23.39
CA GLN A 368 11.80 5.67 24.04
C GLN A 368 10.81 5.17 23.00
N LEU A 369 10.42 3.91 23.10
CA LEU A 369 9.37 3.28 22.28
C LEU A 369 8.14 2.99 23.15
N ASN A 370 6.95 3.43 22.75
CA ASN A 370 5.73 3.31 23.57
C ASN A 370 4.71 2.31 23.02
N VAL A 371 4.27 1.38 23.87
CA VAL A 371 3.17 0.44 23.65
C VAL A 371 2.03 0.81 24.61
N GLY A 372 0.94 1.32 24.05
CA GLY A 372 -0.21 1.87 24.80
C GLY A 372 -1.15 0.83 25.42
N ARG A 373 -0.82 -0.45 25.33
CA ARG A 373 -1.49 -1.59 25.98
C ARG A 373 -0.48 -2.74 26.21
N ASP A 374 -0.75 -3.95 25.70
CA ASP A 374 0.06 -5.14 25.96
C ASP A 374 1.17 -5.34 24.92
N TYR A 375 2.31 -5.84 25.38
CA TYR A 375 3.44 -6.23 24.53
C TYR A 375 3.64 -7.75 24.58
N THR A 376 3.66 -8.42 23.43
CA THR A 376 3.92 -9.86 23.33
C THR A 376 5.08 -10.12 22.38
N GLN A 377 6.13 -10.76 22.88
CA GLN A 377 7.37 -11.02 22.14
C GLN A 377 7.60 -12.52 21.93
N ASN A 378 7.65 -12.94 20.67
CA ASN A 378 8.13 -14.26 20.24
C ASN A 378 9.26 -14.16 19.20
N GLY A 379 9.43 -12.98 18.56
CA GLY A 379 10.59 -12.62 17.75
C GLY A 379 11.58 -11.75 18.52
N THR A 380 12.17 -10.75 17.84
CA THR A 380 13.28 -9.98 18.38
C THR A 380 12.88 -8.58 18.87
N LEU A 381 13.45 -8.13 19.98
CA LEU A 381 13.48 -6.72 20.38
C LEU A 381 14.91 -6.19 20.26
N LEU A 382 15.11 -5.18 19.41
CA LEU A 382 16.40 -4.54 19.14
C LEU A 382 16.58 -3.31 20.04
N ILE A 383 17.69 -3.25 20.80
CA ILE A 383 18.00 -2.20 21.76
C ILE A 383 19.43 -1.69 21.57
N GLU A 384 19.63 -0.39 21.35
CA GLU A 384 20.94 0.26 21.35
C GLU A 384 21.34 0.79 22.75
N LEU A 385 22.57 0.48 23.20
CA LEU A 385 23.19 1.02 24.41
C LEU A 385 24.43 1.86 24.07
N GLY A 386 24.48 3.13 24.47
CA GLY A 386 25.63 4.03 24.31
C GLY A 386 25.98 4.86 25.55
N GLY A 387 25.34 4.59 26.69
CA GLY A 387 25.64 5.21 27.99
C GLY A 387 24.47 5.10 28.97
N PRO A 388 24.65 5.52 30.24
CA PRO A 388 23.72 5.20 31.34
C PRO A 388 22.41 6.00 31.38
N THR A 389 22.18 6.96 30.48
CA THR A 389 21.02 7.85 30.54
C THR A 389 19.87 7.34 29.67
N GLN A 390 18.78 6.89 30.30
CA GLN A 390 17.61 6.32 29.62
C GLN A 390 16.98 7.30 28.62
N GLY A 391 16.69 6.85 27.41
CA GLY A 391 16.08 7.67 26.35
C GLY A 391 16.94 8.81 25.80
N VAL A 392 18.22 8.89 26.20
CA VAL A 392 19.20 9.90 25.75
C VAL A 392 20.50 9.25 25.28
N LEU A 393 20.92 8.18 25.96
CA LEU A 393 22.11 7.37 25.68
C LEU A 393 21.80 5.87 25.58
N TYR A 394 20.56 5.44 25.81
CA TYR A 394 20.13 4.06 25.51
C TYR A 394 18.64 3.96 25.19
N ASP A 395 18.30 2.98 24.36
CA ASP A 395 16.95 2.61 23.92
C ASP A 395 16.15 1.91 25.01
N TRP A 396 14.84 2.18 25.09
CA TRP A 396 13.96 1.41 25.98
C TRP A 396 12.51 1.33 25.51
N LEU A 397 11.84 0.23 25.90
CA LEU A 397 10.44 -0.04 25.62
C LEU A 397 9.56 0.26 26.85
N ASN A 398 8.61 1.17 26.70
CA ASN A 398 7.62 1.54 27.70
C ASN A 398 6.26 0.90 27.36
N VAL A 399 5.81 -0.04 28.20
CA VAL A 399 4.56 -0.81 28.01
C VAL A 399 3.56 -0.39 29.09
N THR A 400 2.44 0.22 28.69
CA THR A 400 1.49 0.81 29.66
C THR A 400 0.50 -0.19 30.25
N ASN A 401 0.59 -1.48 29.88
CA ASN A 401 -0.09 -2.58 30.56
C ASN A 401 0.88 -3.78 30.74
N LEU A 402 0.58 -4.96 30.20
CA LEU A 402 1.33 -6.20 30.45
C LEU A 402 2.42 -6.44 29.40
N ALA A 403 3.60 -6.92 29.81
CA ALA A 403 4.56 -7.53 28.89
C ALA A 403 4.54 -9.07 29.00
N THR A 404 4.71 -9.74 27.87
CA THR A 404 4.89 -11.20 27.76
C THR A 404 6.14 -11.46 26.94
N LEU A 405 7.20 -11.96 27.57
CA LEU A 405 8.52 -12.05 26.94
C LEU A 405 8.87 -13.46 26.45
N GLY A 406 9.63 -13.51 25.36
CA GLY A 406 10.01 -14.70 24.62
C GLY A 406 10.89 -14.30 23.44
N GLY A 407 11.29 -15.26 22.60
CA GLY A 407 12.15 -14.98 21.45
C GLY A 407 13.54 -14.49 21.85
N THR A 408 13.96 -13.33 21.35
CA THR A 408 15.32 -12.80 21.54
C THR A 408 15.34 -11.32 21.92
N MET A 409 16.05 -10.99 22.99
CA MET A 409 16.54 -9.64 23.26
C MET A 409 17.90 -9.48 22.57
N ASP A 410 18.03 -8.55 21.63
CA ASP A 410 19.27 -8.31 20.89
C ASP A 410 19.79 -6.89 21.15
N ILE A 411 20.98 -6.83 21.75
CA ILE A 411 21.50 -5.66 22.46
C ILE A 411 22.79 -5.22 21.78
N ASN A 412 22.72 -4.07 21.10
CA ASN A 412 23.84 -3.48 20.38
C ASN A 412 24.49 -2.38 21.21
N ILE A 413 25.73 -2.60 21.64
CA ILE A 413 26.52 -1.61 22.38
C ILE A 413 27.21 -0.70 21.34
N THR A 414 26.65 0.48 21.10
CA THR A 414 27.00 1.32 19.94
C THR A 414 28.33 2.06 20.08
N THR A 415 28.74 2.38 21.31
CA THR A 415 30.05 2.97 21.64
C THR A 415 30.57 2.47 22.99
N PRO A 416 31.89 2.48 23.23
CA PRO A 416 32.43 2.27 24.57
C PRO A 416 32.14 3.50 25.45
N PHE A 417 31.41 3.30 26.55
CA PHE A 417 31.15 4.31 27.58
C PHE A 417 31.74 3.88 28.92
N PRO A 418 31.99 4.81 29.87
CA PRO A 418 32.47 4.45 31.21
C PRO A 418 31.47 3.53 31.93
N VAL A 419 31.90 2.31 32.21
CA VAL A 419 31.13 1.29 32.92
C VAL A 419 31.69 1.02 34.31
N THR A 420 30.83 0.68 35.25
CA THR A 420 31.19 0.20 36.58
C THR A 420 30.30 -0.98 36.97
N ALA A 421 30.84 -1.92 37.75
CA ALA A 421 30.06 -3.04 38.26
C ALA A 421 28.88 -2.56 39.12
N GLY A 422 27.68 -3.08 38.85
CA GLY A 422 26.43 -2.66 39.48
C GLY A 422 25.71 -1.51 38.77
N MET A 423 26.29 -0.91 37.72
CA MET A 423 25.55 -0.03 36.80
C MET A 423 24.46 -0.84 36.06
N TYR A 424 23.34 -0.21 35.72
CA TYR A 424 22.19 -0.91 35.14
C TYR A 424 21.44 -0.11 34.06
N PHE A 425 20.63 -0.83 33.28
CA PHE A 425 19.78 -0.31 32.21
C PHE A 425 18.39 -0.92 32.32
N ASP A 426 17.35 -0.10 32.44
CA ASP A 426 15.95 -0.53 32.40
C ASP A 426 15.47 -0.45 30.93
N ILE A 427 15.73 -1.52 30.19
CA ILE A 427 15.52 -1.58 28.72
C ILE A 427 14.06 -1.86 28.33
N LEU A 428 13.25 -2.36 29.27
CA LEU A 428 11.81 -2.52 29.13
C LEU A 428 11.16 -2.28 30.48
N VAL A 429 10.08 -1.50 30.53
CA VAL A 429 9.23 -1.29 31.71
C VAL A 429 7.79 -1.61 31.35
N ALA A 430 7.11 -2.39 32.19
CA ALA A 430 5.71 -2.78 32.01
C ALA A 430 4.87 -2.43 33.24
N ALA A 431 3.85 -1.59 33.06
CA ALA A 431 3.08 -1.01 34.16
C ALA A 431 2.19 -2.02 34.92
N ALA A 432 1.82 -3.14 34.28
CA ALA A 432 1.07 -4.24 34.87
C ALA A 432 1.91 -5.52 35.08
N GLY A 433 3.22 -5.44 34.89
CA GLY A 433 4.17 -6.53 35.14
C GLY A 433 4.71 -7.21 33.89
N ILE A 434 5.71 -8.07 34.08
CA ILE A 434 6.39 -8.84 33.06
C ILE A 434 6.10 -10.33 33.30
N THR A 435 5.36 -10.94 32.38
CA THR A 435 5.11 -12.38 32.38
C THR A 435 6.19 -13.13 31.59
N ASN A 436 6.44 -14.37 32.02
CA ASN A 436 7.66 -15.16 31.83
C ASN A 436 8.81 -14.72 32.75
N ASP A 437 9.42 -15.66 33.46
CA ASP A 437 10.59 -15.49 34.35
C ASP A 437 11.93 -15.40 33.57
N LEU A 438 11.86 -14.87 32.34
CA LEU A 438 12.89 -14.91 31.31
C LEU A 438 13.27 -16.31 30.80
N SER A 439 12.55 -17.38 31.20
CA SER A 439 12.83 -18.73 30.69
C SER A 439 12.56 -18.82 29.18
N GLY A 440 13.53 -19.35 28.43
CA GLY A 440 13.47 -19.42 26.96
C GLY A 440 13.68 -18.09 26.22
N VAL A 441 13.94 -16.97 26.92
CA VAL A 441 14.35 -15.70 26.30
C VAL A 441 15.84 -15.76 25.95
N GLY A 442 16.18 -15.65 24.67
CA GLY A 442 17.56 -15.48 24.22
C GLY A 442 18.07 -14.07 24.51
N PHE A 443 19.32 -13.93 24.96
CA PHE A 443 20.00 -12.65 25.12
C PHE A 443 21.25 -12.61 24.25
N ASN A 444 21.18 -11.87 23.15
CA ASN A 444 22.33 -11.58 22.30
C ASN A 444 22.91 -10.22 22.70
N VAL A 445 24.22 -10.18 22.95
CA VAL A 445 24.94 -8.93 23.24
C VAL A 445 26.08 -8.80 22.24
N HIS A 446 26.13 -7.68 21.54
CA HIS A 446 27.11 -7.41 20.49
C HIS A 446 27.48 -5.91 20.45
N GLY A 447 28.42 -5.53 19.57
CA GLY A 447 28.91 -4.16 19.46
C GLY A 447 30.25 -3.96 20.17
N ALA A 448 30.43 -2.82 20.83
CA ALA A 448 31.64 -2.50 21.58
C ALA A 448 31.80 -3.34 22.86
N ASP A 449 33.00 -3.84 23.11
CA ASP A 449 33.33 -4.54 24.35
C ASP A 449 33.34 -3.57 25.54
N LEU A 450 32.63 -3.94 26.61
CA LEU A 450 32.60 -3.20 27.87
C LEU A 450 33.75 -3.64 28.81
N GLY A 451 34.30 -4.83 28.64
CA GLY A 451 35.15 -5.51 29.63
C GLY A 451 34.35 -6.11 30.81
N TYR A 452 33.03 -6.24 30.66
CA TYR A 452 32.08 -6.69 31.68
C TYR A 452 30.93 -7.50 31.03
N SER A 453 30.40 -8.44 31.79
CA SER A 453 29.19 -9.20 31.45
C SER A 453 27.93 -8.37 31.71
N LEU A 454 26.84 -8.64 30.97
CA LEU A 454 25.50 -8.13 31.27
C LEU A 454 24.62 -9.26 31.81
N TRP A 455 24.01 -9.06 32.99
CA TRP A 455 23.07 -10.01 33.61
C TRP A 455 21.66 -9.42 33.58
N ALA A 456 20.67 -10.20 33.13
CA ALA A 456 19.28 -9.78 33.01
C ALA A 456 18.44 -10.19 34.24
N PHE A 457 17.60 -9.28 34.72
CA PHE A 457 16.70 -9.48 35.85
C PHE A 457 15.35 -8.83 35.60
N ILE A 458 14.26 -9.43 36.07
CA ILE A 458 12.99 -8.72 36.29
C ILE A 458 13.06 -8.08 37.68
N VAL A 459 12.78 -6.78 37.76
CA VAL A 459 12.81 -6.02 39.02
C VAL A 459 11.49 -5.27 39.25
N PRO A 460 10.88 -5.36 40.46
CA PRO A 460 9.72 -4.55 40.80
C PRO A 460 10.05 -3.06 40.85
N MET A 461 9.23 -2.24 40.18
CA MET A 461 9.29 -0.78 40.23
C MET A 461 8.30 -0.17 41.23
N GLY A 462 7.29 -0.93 41.65
CA GLY A 462 6.27 -0.55 42.64
C GLY A 462 4.85 -0.74 42.13
N GLY A 463 3.92 -1.06 43.04
CA GLY A 463 2.59 -1.54 42.63
C GLY A 463 2.72 -2.85 41.85
N SER A 464 2.10 -2.92 40.68
CA SER A 464 2.25 -4.04 39.72
C SER A 464 3.32 -3.80 38.66
N ALA A 465 4.03 -2.66 38.68
CA ALA A 465 4.98 -2.32 37.63
C ALA A 465 6.33 -3.03 37.82
N GLU A 466 6.89 -3.53 36.72
CA GLU A 466 8.16 -4.25 36.69
C GLU A 466 9.02 -3.81 35.50
N ALA A 467 10.34 -3.96 35.61
CA ALA A 467 11.29 -3.67 34.53
C ALA A 467 12.20 -4.86 34.24
N LEU A 468 12.54 -5.06 32.96
CA LEU A 468 13.66 -5.88 32.54
C LEU A 468 14.92 -5.05 32.63
N ARG A 469 15.73 -5.34 33.65
CA ARG A 469 16.96 -4.66 33.97
C ARG A 469 18.16 -5.48 33.53
N LEU A 470 19.02 -4.88 32.71
CA LEU A 470 20.39 -5.36 32.52
C LEU A 470 21.29 -4.77 33.60
N VAL A 471 22.16 -5.58 34.20
CA VAL A 471 23.16 -5.15 35.20
C VAL A 471 24.56 -5.50 34.72
N VAL A 472 25.47 -4.53 34.79
CA VAL A 472 26.90 -4.69 34.51
C VAL A 472 27.55 -5.51 35.63
N ALA A 473 27.95 -6.73 35.33
CA ALA A 473 28.57 -7.67 36.25
C ALA A 473 30.07 -7.86 35.91
N PRO A 474 30.98 -7.98 36.90
CA PRO A 474 32.38 -8.29 36.63
C PRO A 474 32.51 -9.63 35.88
N GLU A 475 33.43 -9.70 34.92
CA GLU A 475 33.72 -10.94 34.21
C GLU A 475 33.97 -12.12 35.17
N PRO A 476 33.54 -13.35 34.85
CA PRO A 476 33.64 -14.50 35.77
C PRO A 476 35.07 -14.78 36.26
N THR A 477 36.07 -14.47 35.44
CA THR A 477 37.51 -14.54 35.79
C THR A 477 37.89 -13.54 36.89
N THR A 478 37.33 -12.33 36.86
CA THR A 478 37.51 -11.29 37.88
C THR A 478 36.85 -11.70 39.20
N MET A 479 35.65 -12.29 39.14
CA MET A 479 34.96 -12.88 40.30
C MET A 479 35.77 -14.04 40.91
N ALA A 480 36.34 -14.92 40.08
CA ALA A 480 37.20 -16.01 40.54
C ALA A 480 38.50 -15.51 41.18
N LEU A 481 39.12 -14.45 40.63
CA LEU A 481 40.34 -13.85 41.19
C LEU A 481 40.08 -13.18 42.54
N LEU A 482 38.94 -12.53 42.72
CA LEU A 482 38.49 -12.00 44.01
C LEU A 482 38.21 -13.11 45.03
N GLY A 483 37.57 -14.20 44.61
CA GLY A 483 37.35 -15.39 45.46
C GLY A 483 38.65 -16.05 45.92
N LEU A 484 39.64 -16.17 45.02
CA LEU A 484 40.98 -16.65 45.34
C LEU A 484 41.74 -15.68 46.27
N GLY A 485 41.60 -14.37 46.05
CA GLY A 485 42.16 -13.34 46.94
C GLY A 485 41.62 -13.44 48.37
N ALA A 486 40.31 -13.64 48.52
CA ALA A 486 39.67 -13.86 49.82
C ALA A 486 40.18 -15.14 50.51
N LEU A 487 40.33 -16.25 49.76
CA LEU A 487 40.94 -17.49 50.28
C LEU A 487 42.40 -17.29 50.73
N CYS A 488 43.17 -16.49 50.01
CA CYS A 488 44.57 -16.21 50.33
C CYS A 488 44.72 -15.37 51.61
N LEU A 489 43.84 -14.40 51.87
CA LEU A 489 43.87 -13.63 53.13
C LEU A 489 43.48 -14.49 54.35
N TRP A 490 42.60 -15.49 54.19
CA TRP A 490 42.08 -16.25 55.33
C TRP A 490 43.02 -17.35 55.88
N ARG A 491 44.12 -17.67 55.18
CA ARG A 491 44.96 -18.84 55.51
C ARG A 491 46.25 -18.55 56.30
N ARG A 492 46.38 -17.38 56.97
CA ARG A 492 47.63 -17.02 57.66
C ARG A 492 47.53 -16.33 59.03
N GLN A 493 46.77 -16.91 59.98
CA GLN A 493 46.96 -16.60 61.42
C GLN A 493 46.57 -17.70 62.43
N ARG A 494 47.39 -18.76 62.52
CA ARG A 494 47.68 -19.59 63.72
C ARG A 494 49.13 -20.07 63.57
N PRO A 495 49.99 -20.05 64.61
CA PRO A 495 49.89 -20.94 65.80
C PRO A 495 50.35 -20.24 67.11
N PRO A 496 50.63 -20.95 68.23
CA PRO A 496 50.27 -22.31 68.62
C PRO A 496 49.33 -22.32 69.86
N ALA A 497 49.08 -23.50 70.44
CA ALA A 497 48.37 -23.64 71.72
C ALA A 497 49.27 -24.28 72.79
N ARG A 498 49.03 -23.90 74.05
CA ARG A 498 49.51 -24.52 75.31
C ARG A 498 51.02 -24.42 75.63
N ARG A 499 51.32 -23.93 76.84
CA ARG A 499 51.23 -24.82 78.00
C ARG A 499 50.05 -24.40 78.87
#